data_AF-J4WMW2-F1
#
_entry.id   AF-J4WMW2-F1
#
_cell.length_a   1.000
_cell.length_b   1.000
_cell.length_c   1.000
_cell.angle_alpha   90.00
_cell.angle_beta   90.00
_cell.angle_gamma   90.00
#
_symmetry.space_group_name_H-M   'P 1'
#
loop_
_entity.id
_entity.type
_entity.pdbx_description
1 polymer ?
#
loop_
_entity_poly.entity_id
_entity_poly.type
_entity_poly.pdbx_seq_one_letter_code
_entity_poly.pdbx_strand_id
1 'polypeptide(L)' 'MKRLLGYARAIRQYLATEKGAYDFYDAVRAVLVIFLSMAAALAVAFFLFG' A
#
# COMPACT_ATOMS: atom_id res chain seq x y z
N MET A 1 1.65 22.87 -11.42
CA MET A 1 1.51 21.81 -12.44
C MET A 1 2.83 21.17 -12.87
N LYS A 2 3.85 21.92 -13.32
CA LYS A 2 5.14 21.33 -13.79
C LYS A 2 5.89 20.47 -12.75
N ARG A 3 5.79 20.80 -11.45
CA ARG A 3 6.43 20.03 -10.36
C ARG A 3 5.77 18.67 -10.10
N LEU A 4 4.44 18.61 -10.10
CA LEU A 4 3.69 17.36 -9.89
C LEU A 4 3.97 16.33 -10.99
N LEU A 5 4.05 16.79 -12.24
CA LEU A 5 4.44 15.95 -13.38
C LEU A 5 5.90 15.46 -13.26
N GLY A 6 6.78 16.26 -12.64
CA GLY A 6 8.16 15.86 -12.33
C GLY A 6 8.22 14.73 -11.30
N TYR A 7 7.47 14.85 -10.20
CA TYR A 7 7.37 13.79 -9.19
C TYR A 7 6.76 12.51 -9.74
N ALA A 8 5.68 12.60 -10.51
CA ALA A 8 5.07 11.44 -11.15
C ALA A 8 6.05 10.71 -12.10
N ARG A 9 6.87 11.48 -12.85
CA ARG A 9 7.92 10.91 -13.70
C ARG A 9 9.00 10.20 -12.90
N ALA A 10 9.47 10.82 -11.81
CA ALA A 10 10.47 10.22 -10.93
C ALA A 10 9.96 8.93 -10.28
N ILE A 11 8.71 8.91 -9.81
CA ILE A 11 8.06 7.71 -9.26
C ILE A 11 7.97 6.61 -10.34
N ARG A 12 7.53 6.96 -11.55
CA ARG A 12 7.47 6.01 -12.66
C ARG A 12 8.86 5.44 -13.01
N GLN A 13 9.90 6.28 -12.99
CA GLN A 13 11.28 5.82 -13.20
C GLN A 13 11.76 4.91 -12.08
N TYR A 14 11.43 5.23 -10.82
CA TYR A 14 11.76 4.39 -9.66
C TYR A 14 11.10 3.02 -9.74
N LEU A 15 9.79 2.98 -10.02
CA LEU A 15 9.02 1.74 -10.16
C LEU A 15 9.43 0.90 -11.37
N ALA A 16 10.08 1.50 -12.38
CA ALA A 16 10.63 0.78 -13.52
C ALA A 16 11.95 0.04 -13.20
N THR A 17 12.55 0.29 -12.04
CA THR A 17 13.71 -0.48 -11.56
C THR A 17 13.24 -1.76 -10.90
N GLU A 18 14.05 -2.83 -10.97
CA GLU A 18 13.73 -4.10 -10.30
C GLU A 18 13.47 -3.89 -8.80
N LYS A 19 14.35 -3.15 -8.13
CA LYS A 19 14.20 -2.81 -6.71
C LYS A 19 12.89 -2.07 -6.43
N GLY A 20 12.59 -1.02 -7.19
CA GLY A 20 11.39 -0.22 -6.97
C GLY A 20 10.10 -0.99 -7.22
N ALA A 21 10.09 -1.95 -8.16
CA ALA A 21 8.97 -2.84 -8.37
C ALA A 21 8.75 -3.77 -7.16
N TYR A 22 9.80 -4.42 -6.66
CA TYR A 22 9.71 -5.28 -5.47
C TYR A 22 9.26 -4.50 -4.23
N ASP A 23 9.88 -3.35 -3.96
CA ASP A 23 9.49 -2.49 -2.83
C ASP A 23 8.01 -2.08 -2.91
N PHE A 24 7.50 -1.80 -4.12
CA PHE A 24 6.08 -1.48 -4.32
C PHE A 24 5.17 -2.67 -4.00
N TYR A 25 5.51 -3.88 -4.47
CA TYR A 25 4.74 -5.07 -4.15
C TYR A 25 4.76 -5.39 -2.65
N ASP A 26 5.91 -5.23 -1.99
CA ASP A 26 6.04 -5.44 -0.55
C ASP A 26 5.21 -4.41 0.23
N ALA A 27 5.25 -3.14 -0.18
CA ALA A 27 4.42 -2.10 0.42
C ALA A 27 2.93 -2.38 0.22
N VAL A 28 2.50 -2.77 -0.98
CA VAL A 28 1.11 -3.15 -1.28
C VAL A 28 0.68 -4.35 -0.43
N ARG A 29 1.54 -5.37 -0.31
CA ARG A 29 1.29 -6.54 0.53
C ARG A 29 1.17 -6.16 2.00
N ALA A 30 2.04 -5.28 2.50
CA ALA A 30 1.98 -4.80 3.88
C ALA A 30 0.67 -4.05 4.17
N VAL A 31 0.26 -3.15 3.27
CA VAL A 31 -1.02 -2.43 3.37
C VAL A 31 -2.19 -3.41 3.39
N LEU A 32 -2.18 -4.42 2.51
CA LEU A 32 -3.21 -5.45 2.47
C LEU A 32 -3.29 -6.23 3.79
N VAL A 33 -2.14 -6.64 4.34
CA VAL A 33 -2.08 -7.35 5.62
C VAL A 33 -2.63 -6.48 6.75
N ILE A 34 -2.24 -5.22 6.85
CA ILE A 34 -2.75 -4.29 7.86
C ILE A 34 -4.28 -4.18 7.74
N PHE A 35 -4.79 -3.97 6.53
CA PHE A 35 -6.22 -3.82 6.29
C PHE A 35 -7.00 -5.07 6.68
N LEU A 36 -6.53 -6.25 6.28
CA LEU A 36 -7.14 -7.53 6.65
C LEU A 36 -7.08 -7.77 8.16
N SER A 37 -5.98 -7.38 8.82
CA SER A 37 -5.84 -7.50 10.27
C SER A 37 -6.85 -6.63 11.02
N MET A 38 -7.03 -5.38 10.57
CA MET A 38 -8.02 -4.47 11.12
C MET A 38 -9.44 -4.95 10.88
N ALA A 39 -9.73 -5.44 9.66
CA ALA A 39 -11.03 -6.00 9.33
C ALA A 39 -11.36 -7.24 10.18
N ALA A 40 -10.38 -8.12 10.39
CA ALA A 40 -10.53 -9.29 11.27
C ALA A 40 -10.80 -8.87 12.73
N ALA A 41 -10.03 -7.90 13.25
CA ALA A 41 -10.24 -7.37 14.60
C ALA A 41 -11.63 -6.76 14.76
N LEU A 42 -12.09 -5.99 13.77
CA LEU A 42 -13.42 -5.40 13.75
C LEU A 42 -14.52 -6.48 13.71
N ALA A 43 -14.35 -7.50 12.87
CA ALA A 43 -15.30 -8.61 12.76
C ALA A 43 -15.43 -9.38 14.08
N VAL A 44 -14.31 -9.66 14.77
CA VAL A 44 -14.32 -10.31 16.08
C VAL A 44 -14.99 -9.41 17.13
N ALA A 45 -14.66 -8.11 17.17
CA ALA A 45 -15.28 -7.18 18.11
C ALA A 45 -16.79 -7.08 17.89
N PHE A 46 -17.24 -7.00 16.64
CA PHE A 46 -18.65 -7.00 16.29
C PHE A 46 -19.35 -8.31 16.67
N PHE A 47 -18.72 -9.45 16.43
CA PHE A 47 -19.29 -10.74 16.82
C PHE A 47 -19.46 -10.90 18.35
N LEU A 48 -18.54 -10.33 19.14
CA LEU A 48 -18.54 -10.48 20.60
C LEU A 48 -19.39 -9.42 21.32
N PHE A 49 -19.47 -8.21 20.79
CA PHE A 49 -20.03 -7.04 21.49
C PHE A 49 -21.11 -6.30 20.70
N GLY A 50 -21.33 -6.67 19.43
CA GLY A 50 -22.35 -6.10 18.54
C GLY A 50 -23.68 -6.82 18.61
#